data_AF-A0A416CFC0-F1
#
_entry.id   AF-A0A416CFC0-F1
#
_cell.length_a   1.000
_cell.length_b   1.000
_cell.length_c   1.000
_cell.angle_alpha   90.00
_cell.angle_beta   90.00
_cell.angle_gamma   90.00
#
_symmetry.space_group_name_H-M   'P 1'
#
loop_
_entity.id
_entity.type
_entity.pdbx_description
1 polymer ?
#
loop_
_entity_poly.entity_id
_entity_poly.type
_entity_poly.pdbx_seq_one_letter_code
_entity_poly.pdbx_strand_id
1 'polypeptide(L)' 'MNGENAIDSTCSVSNDELTKRFVEAIRIDNEIKKIKGVPIKKYDNEKKQPYLEYPDGRREYA' A
#
# COMPACT_ATOMS: atom_id res chain seq x y z
N MET A 1 -31.14 3.78 22.45
CA MET A 1 -30.91 2.56 21.66
C MET A 1 -29.51 2.64 21.11
N ASN A 2 -28.58 1.87 21.68
CA ASN A 2 -27.22 1.79 21.18
C ASN A 2 -27.26 1.02 19.87
N GLY A 3 -26.83 1.67 18.79
CA GLY A 3 -26.67 1.05 17.48
C GLY A 3 -25.52 0.05 17.51
N GLU A 4 -25.78 -1.12 18.09
CA GLU A 4 -24.99 -2.32 17.83
C GLU A 4 -25.25 -2.67 16.36
N ASN A 5 -24.40 -2.14 15.48
CA ASN A 5 -24.24 -2.70 14.15
C ASN A 5 -23.85 -4.16 14.37
N ALA A 6 -24.83 -5.05 14.23
CA ALA A 6 -24.66 -6.49 14.25
C ALA A 6 -23.72 -6.86 13.10
N ILE A 7 -22.43 -6.77 13.38
CA ILE A 7 -21.39 -7.28 12.51
C ILE A 7 -21.56 -8.80 12.48
N ASP A 8 -21.82 -9.32 11.29
CA ASP A 8 -21.89 -10.74 11.01
C ASP A 8 -20.71 -11.47 11.69
N SER A 9 -21.03 -12.27 12.71
CA SER A 9 -20.09 -12.92 13.63
C SER A 9 -19.21 -13.97 12.95
N THR A 10 -19.36 -14.19 11.64
CA THR A 10 -18.59 -15.21 10.91
C THR A 10 -17.39 -14.66 10.12
N CYS A 11 -17.27 -13.34 9.88
CA CYS A 11 -16.15 -12.80 9.10
C CYS A 11 -15.81 -11.32 9.37
N SER A 12 -15.91 -10.88 10.62
CA SER A 12 -15.55 -9.51 10.97
C SER A 12 -14.04 -9.36 11.15
N VAL A 13 -13.37 -8.85 10.11
CA VAL A 13 -11.95 -8.47 10.16
C VAL A 13 -11.83 -7.12 10.88
N SER A 14 -10.95 -7.03 11.88
CA SER A 14 -10.73 -5.76 12.59
C SER A 14 -10.07 -4.71 11.68
N ASN A 15 -10.25 -3.42 12.00
CA ASN A 15 -9.58 -2.32 11.28
C ASN A 15 -8.05 -2.48 11.27
N ASP A 16 -7.47 -2.98 12.35
CA ASP A 16 -6.02 -3.23 12.44
C ASP A 16 -5.60 -4.34 11.47
N GLU A 17 -6.37 -5.41 11.38
CA GLU A 17 -6.10 -6.51 10.46
C GLU A 17 -6.30 -6.08 9.00
N LEU A 18 -7.31 -5.26 8.70
CA LEU A 18 -7.48 -4.64 7.38
C LEU A 18 -6.29 -3.76 7.01
N THR A 19 -5.80 -2.95 7.95
CA THR A 19 -4.62 -2.09 7.76
C THR A 19 -3.38 -2.92 7.46
N LYS A 20 -3.15 -4.01 8.20
CA LYS A 20 -2.03 -4.94 7.95
C LYS A 20 -2.11 -5.56 6.56
N ARG A 21 -3.28 -6.05 6.17
CA ARG A 21 -3.50 -6.64 4.83
C ARG A 21 -3.27 -5.64 3.71
N PHE A 22 -3.69 -4.39 3.90
CA PHE A 22 -3.46 -3.34 2.93
C PHE A 22 -1.96 -3.06 2.74
N VAL A 23 -1.21 -2.89 3.83
CA VAL A 23 0.25 -2.68 3.77
C VAL A 23 0.94 -3.85 3.06
N GLU A 24 0.52 -5.08 3.38
CA GLU A 24 1.09 -6.28 2.77
C GLU A 24 0.76 -6.41 1.27
N ALA A 25 -0.46 -6.04 0.86
CA ALA A 25 -0.83 -6.01 -0.56
C ALA A 25 0.03 -5.03 -1.36
N ILE A 26 0.32 -3.84 -0.80
CA ILE A 26 1.22 -2.86 -1.43
C ILE A 26 2.66 -3.39 -1.51
N ARG A 27 3.14 -4.10 -0.48
CA ARG A 27 4.46 -4.75 -0.50
C ARG A 27 4.54 -5.76 -1.64
N ILE A 28 3.55 -6.64 -1.78
CA ILE A 28 3.50 -7.66 -2.83
C ILE A 28 3.44 -7.03 -4.23
N ASP A 29 2.61 -6.01 -4.43
CA ASP A 29 2.51 -5.29 -5.70
C ASP A 29 3.85 -4.65 -6.10
N ASN A 30 4.58 -4.07 -5.14
CA ASN A 30 5.91 -3.53 -5.39
C ASN A 30 6.92 -4.62 -5.78
N GLU A 31 6.89 -5.80 -5.14
CA GLU A 31 7.76 -6.93 -5.54
C GLU A 31 7.41 -7.44 -6.95
N ILE A 32 6.12 -7.53 -7.30
CA ILE A 32 5.68 -7.88 -8.66
C ILE A 32 6.21 -6.86 -9.67
N LYS A 33 6.16 -5.56 -9.36
CA LYS A 33 6.66 -4.48 -10.23
C LYS A 33 8.17 -4.56 -10.45
N LYS A 34 8.94 -4.87 -9.40
CA LYS A 34 10.39 -5.11 -9.51
C LYS A 34 10.69 -6.27 -10.46
N ILE A 35 10.00 -7.41 -10.29
CA ILE A 35 10.17 -8.59 -11.15
C ILE A 35 9.80 -8.27 -12.61
N LYS A 36 8.74 -7.48 -12.82
CA LYS A 36 8.30 -7.05 -14.16
C LYS A 36 9.16 -5.95 -14.78
N GLY A 37 10.10 -5.37 -14.04
CA GLY A 37 10.96 -4.30 -14.53
C GLY A 37 10.24 -2.96 -14.76
N VAL A 38 9.15 -2.69 -14.05
CA VAL A 38 8.37 -1.43 -14.21
C VAL A 38 8.60 -0.48 -13.03
N PRO A 39 8.52 0.85 -13.25
CA PRO A 39 8.75 1.82 -12.19
C PRO A 39 7.66 1.82 -11.11
N ILE A 40 8.06 2.14 -9.88
CA ILE A 40 7.20 2.25 -8.69
C ILE A 40 7.00 3.72 -8.34
N LYS A 41 5.74 4.14 -8.17
CA LYS A 41 5.39 5.47 -7.66
C LYS A 41 5.64 5.53 -6.16
N LYS A 42 6.43 6.50 -5.72
CA LYS A 42 6.73 6.79 -4.32
C LYS A 42 6.57 8.28 -4.02
N TYR A 43 6.65 8.62 -2.74
CA TYR A 43 6.61 9.99 -2.28
C TYR A 43 7.84 10.29 -1.43
N ASP A 44 8.51 11.40 -1.72
CA ASP A 44 9.67 11.87 -0.98
C ASP A 44 9.19 12.80 0.13
N ASN A 45 9.36 12.38 1.39
CA ASN A 45 8.89 13.14 2.54
C ASN A 45 9.76 14.38 2.84
N GLU A 46 11.01 14.40 2.40
CA GLU A 46 11.93 15.53 2.57
C GLU A 46 11.65 16.58 1.50
N LYS A 47 11.55 16.16 0.24
CA LYS A 47 11.27 17.06 -0.90
C LYS A 47 9.80 17.40 -1.08
N LYS A 48 8.90 16.73 -0.35
CA LYS A 48 7.44 16.89 -0.43
C LYS A 48 6.88 16.75 -1.85
N GLN A 49 7.40 15.78 -2.62
CA GLN A 49 7.02 15.58 -4.01
C GLN A 49 6.98 14.10 -4.40
N PRO A 50 6.09 13.71 -5.34
CA PRO A 50 6.05 12.37 -5.88
C PRO A 50 7.25 12.08 -6.79
N TYR A 51 7.63 10.81 -6.88
CA TYR A 51 8.67 10.34 -7.81
C TYR A 51 8.40 8.91 -8.28
N LEU A 52 8.99 8.55 -9.42
CA LEU A 52 9.11 7.18 -9.89
C LEU A 52 10.48 6.62 -9.50
N GLU A 53 10.51 5.42 -8.93
CA GLU A 53 11.72 4.63 -8.71
C GLU A 53 11.74 3.46 -9.69
N TYR A 54 12.76 3.43 -10.53
CA TYR A 54 12.98 2.37 -11.52
C TYR A 54 13.72 1.18 -10.88
N PRO A 55 13.65 -0.03 -11.47
CA PRO A 55 14.31 -1.24 -10.94
C PRO A 55 15.84 -1.12 -10.78
N ASP A 56 16.48 -0.26 -11.56
CA ASP A 56 17.91 0.06 -11.51
C ASP A 56 18.27 1.05 -10.38
N GLY A 57 17.28 1.52 -9.62
CA GLY A 57 17.42 2.52 -8.57
C GLY A 57 17.35 3.98 -9.05
N ARG A 58 17.21 4.22 -10.36
CA ARG A 58 17.02 5.58 -10.89
C ARG A 58 15.72 6.18 -10.34
N ARG A 59 15.78 7.44 -9.93
CA ARG A 59 14.62 8.22 -9.49
C ARG A 59 14.30 9.34 -10.45
N GLU A 60 13.02 9.48 -10.77
CA GLU A 60 12.51 10.53 -11.65
C GLU A 60 11.41 11.29 -10.89
N TYR A 61 11.66 12.57 -10.63
CA TYR A 61 10.70 13.45 -9.95
C TYR A 61 9.77 14.08 -10.98
N ALA A 62 8.51 14.29 -10.59
CA ALA A 62 7.51 14.97 -11.43
C ALA A 62 7.75 16.48 -11.50
#